data_AF-A0A7U9ST89-F1
#
_entry.id   AF-A0A7U9ST89-F1
#
_cell.length_a   1.000
_cell.length_b   1.000
_cell.length_c   1.000
_cell.angle_alpha   90.00
_cell.angle_beta   90.00
_cell.angle_gamma   90.00
#
_symmetry.space_group_name_H-M   'P 1'
#
loop_
_entity.id
_entity.type
_entity.pdbx_description
1 polymer ?
#
loop_
_entity_poly.entity_id
_entity_poly.type
_entity_poly.pdbx_seq_one_letter_code
_entity_poly.pdbx_strand_id
1 'polypeptide(L)'
;MIINVEAQNDFYPGYPIIKRALYYCSRMISSQYGSEFTETHYEKIRKVYSIWICPNPPKKRENTVTRYCVQEENLASQVLEQKENYDLLTVVMICLGLGHAGDDNYRGILKLLGVLLSSEKEAEEKKKILQEDFDIAMTKTMESEVSAMCNLSKGVEERGIAIGLERGMERGLETGTLNAIRKLMETLKLTAEQAMEALKVPEEEKVKYAGMLKG
;
A
#
# COMPACT_ATOMS: atom_id res chain seq x y z
N MET A 1 -11.12 16.90 -19.24
CA MET A 1 -10.98 15.61 -18.52
C MET A 1 -10.12 15.86 -17.29
N ILE A 2 -10.47 15.27 -16.15
CA ILE A 2 -9.72 15.39 -14.88
C ILE A 2 -9.24 14.00 -14.47
N ILE A 3 -7.99 13.87 -14.04
CA ILE A 3 -7.39 12.59 -13.63
C ILE A 3 -6.80 12.71 -12.23
N ASN A 4 -7.15 11.78 -11.35
CA ASN A 4 -6.50 11.55 -10.07
C ASN A 4 -5.78 10.20 -10.09
N VAL A 5 -4.54 10.16 -9.61
CA VAL A 5 -3.75 8.93 -9.49
C VAL A 5 -3.35 8.74 -8.04
N GLU A 6 -3.61 7.56 -7.48
CA GLU A 6 -3.39 7.27 -6.07
C GLU A 6 -2.71 5.91 -5.89
N ALA A 7 -1.71 5.86 -5.00
CA ALA A 7 -1.09 4.62 -4.57
C ALA A 7 -1.73 4.15 -3.25
N GLN A 8 -2.20 2.90 -3.21
CA GLN A 8 -2.87 2.32 -2.04
C GLN A 8 -2.13 1.10 -1.52
N ASN A 9 -1.37 1.30 -0.43
CA ASN A 9 -0.57 0.23 0.17
C ASN A 9 -1.43 -0.86 0.84
N ASP A 10 -2.42 -0.46 1.64
CA ASP A 10 -3.31 -1.40 2.32
C ASP A 10 -4.59 -1.62 1.47
N PHE A 11 -4.76 -2.80 0.90
CA PHE A 11 -5.96 -3.09 0.12
C PHE A 11 -7.25 -3.13 0.97
N TYR A 12 -7.13 -3.33 2.29
CA TYR A 12 -8.25 -3.44 3.24
C TYR A 12 -8.10 -2.52 4.45
N PRO A 13 -8.17 -1.19 4.28
CA PRO A 13 -7.98 -0.21 5.36
C PRO A 13 -9.16 -0.12 6.35
N GLY A 14 -9.97 -1.17 6.46
CA GLY A 14 -11.23 -1.19 7.22
C GLY A 14 -12.49 -0.94 6.39
N TYR A 15 -12.37 -0.75 5.08
CA TYR A 15 -13.51 -0.59 4.17
C TYR A 15 -13.16 -0.99 2.72
N PRO A 16 -14.17 -1.23 1.84
CA PRO A 16 -13.91 -1.52 0.44
C PRO A 16 -13.35 -0.28 -0.29
N ILE A 17 -12.11 -0.38 -0.77
CA ILE A 17 -11.42 0.74 -1.44
C ILE A 17 -12.17 1.28 -2.66
N ILE A 18 -12.94 0.43 -3.35
CA ILE A 18 -13.75 0.85 -4.50
C ILE A 18 -14.81 1.89 -4.11
N LYS A 19 -15.36 1.83 -2.88
CA LYS A 19 -16.31 2.84 -2.41
C LYS A 19 -15.64 4.20 -2.27
N ARG A 20 -14.41 4.23 -1.77
CA ARG A 20 -13.62 5.47 -1.65
C ARG A 20 -13.21 6.00 -3.02
N ALA A 21 -12.83 5.13 -3.94
CA ALA A 21 -12.50 5.51 -5.31
C ALA A 21 -13.69 6.18 -6.03
N LEU A 22 -14.89 5.59 -5.92
CA LEU A 22 -16.12 6.17 -6.45
C LEU A 22 -16.45 7.50 -5.77
N TYR A 23 -16.30 7.58 -4.45
CA TYR A 23 -16.49 8.82 -3.69
C TYR A 23 -15.55 9.95 -4.15
N TYR A 24 -14.28 9.65 -4.43
CA TYR A 24 -13.34 10.64 -4.95
C TYR A 24 -13.73 11.11 -6.35
N CYS A 25 -14.16 10.22 -7.24
CA CYS A 25 -14.71 10.63 -8.53
C CYS A 25 -15.94 11.54 -8.37
N SER A 26 -16.90 11.19 -7.50
CA SER A 26 -18.07 12.02 -7.25
C SER A 26 -17.69 13.41 -6.72
N ARG A 27 -16.74 13.48 -5.78
CA ARG A 27 -16.20 14.76 -5.30
C ARG A 27 -15.56 15.59 -6.42
N MET A 28 -14.80 14.96 -7.31
CA MET A 28 -14.18 15.64 -8.45
C MET A 28 -15.20 16.14 -9.46
N ILE A 29 -16.30 15.41 -9.68
CA ILE A 29 -17.42 15.91 -10.51
C ILE A 29 -18.02 17.14 -9.83
N SER A 30 -18.32 17.07 -8.53
CA SER A 30 -18.91 18.20 -7.80
C SER A 30 -17.98 19.43 -7.74
N SER A 31 -16.66 19.24 -7.61
CA SER A 31 -15.69 20.34 -7.53
C SER A 31 -15.52 21.12 -8.82
N GLN A 32 -16.06 20.63 -9.93
CA GLN A 32 -16.06 21.36 -11.21
C GLN A 32 -17.00 22.57 -11.19
N TYR A 33 -17.98 22.60 -10.29
CA TYR A 33 -18.84 23.76 -10.13
C TYR A 33 -18.03 24.96 -9.61
N GLY A 34 -18.17 26.11 -10.27
CA GLY A 34 -17.40 27.32 -9.99
C GLY A 34 -16.04 27.38 -10.67
N SER A 35 -15.62 26.33 -11.39
CA SER A 35 -14.35 26.31 -12.14
C SER A 35 -14.57 25.95 -13.62
N GLU A 36 -15.04 24.74 -13.89
CA GLU A 36 -15.28 24.23 -15.25
C GLU A 36 -16.67 24.62 -15.78
N PHE A 37 -17.64 24.74 -14.88
CA PHE A 37 -18.99 25.19 -15.20
C PHE A 37 -19.61 25.96 -14.03
N THR A 38 -20.64 26.74 -14.32
CA THR A 38 -21.41 27.52 -13.35
C THR A 38 -22.90 27.41 -13.67
N GLU A 39 -23.74 27.84 -12.73
CA GLU A 39 -25.20 27.83 -12.90
C GLU A 39 -25.71 26.43 -13.30
N THR A 40 -26.50 26.32 -14.37
CA THR A 40 -27.10 25.07 -14.84
C THR A 40 -26.39 24.47 -16.06
N HIS A 41 -25.15 24.89 -16.35
CA HIS A 41 -24.38 24.42 -17.52
C HIS A 41 -23.77 23.01 -17.33
N TYR A 42 -24.60 22.02 -17.00
CA TYR A 42 -24.17 20.65 -16.73
C TYR A 42 -23.60 19.93 -17.95
N GLU A 43 -23.95 20.36 -19.16
CA GLU A 43 -23.37 19.86 -20.41
C GLU A 43 -21.86 20.08 -20.49
N LYS A 44 -21.30 20.96 -19.65
CA LYS A 44 -19.86 21.24 -19.58
C LYS A 44 -19.12 20.35 -18.57
N ILE A 45 -19.82 19.48 -17.82
CA ILE A 45 -19.17 18.56 -16.88
C ILE A 45 -18.17 17.71 -17.65
N ARG A 46 -16.91 17.75 -17.21
CA ARG A 46 -15.82 16.97 -17.77
C ARG A 46 -15.77 15.61 -17.10
N LYS A 47 -15.52 14.59 -17.91
CA LYS A 47 -15.23 13.23 -17.44
C LYS A 47 -14.07 13.22 -16.44
N VAL A 48 -14.24 12.46 -15.35
CA VAL A 48 -13.24 12.24 -14.31
C VAL A 48 -12.73 10.80 -14.31
N TYR A 49 -11.44 10.65 -14.04
CA TYR A 49 -10.77 9.38 -13.85
C TYR A 49 -10.14 9.33 -12.45
N SER A 50 -10.31 8.21 -11.74
CA SER A 50 -9.53 7.90 -10.56
C SER A 50 -8.78 6.58 -10.79
N ILE A 51 -7.46 6.66 -10.87
CA ILE A 51 -6.57 5.52 -11.09
C ILE A 51 -5.94 5.14 -9.76
N TRP A 52 -6.10 3.89 -9.35
CA TRP A 52 -5.62 3.33 -8.10
C TRP A 52 -4.55 2.28 -8.38
N ILE A 53 -3.35 2.50 -7.87
CA ILE A 53 -2.23 1.56 -7.97
C ILE A 53 -2.11 0.86 -6.61
N CYS A 54 -2.41 -0.43 -6.60
CA CYS A 54 -2.37 -1.28 -5.41
C CYS A 54 -1.15 -2.21 -5.51
N PRO A 55 0.00 -1.87 -4.87
CA PRO A 55 1.21 -2.69 -4.95
C PRO A 55 1.12 -4.02 -4.17
N ASN A 56 0.27 -4.10 -3.15
CA ASN A 56 0.14 -5.29 -2.29
C ASN A 56 -1.33 -5.77 -2.21
N PRO A 57 -1.94 -6.20 -3.32
CA PRO A 57 -3.30 -6.70 -3.34
C PRO A 57 -3.35 -8.15 -2.80
N PRO A 58 -4.55 -8.66 -2.47
CA PRO A 58 -4.75 -10.08 -2.19
C PRO A 58 -4.43 -10.91 -3.43
N LYS A 59 -3.85 -12.12 -3.26
CA LYS A 59 -3.47 -13.03 -4.36
C LYS A 59 -4.47 -13.14 -5.50
N LYS A 60 -5.76 -13.29 -5.20
CA LYS A 60 -6.83 -13.40 -6.21
C LYS A 60 -7.04 -12.16 -7.10
N ARG A 61 -6.39 -11.04 -6.79
CA ARG A 61 -6.47 -9.76 -7.51
C ARG A 61 -5.13 -9.36 -8.12
N GLU A 62 -4.06 -10.10 -7.87
CA GLU A 62 -2.74 -9.81 -8.43
C GLU A 62 -2.79 -9.77 -9.96
N ASN A 63 -2.00 -8.86 -10.53
CA ASN A 63 -1.85 -8.67 -11.96
C ASN A 63 -3.19 -8.44 -12.70
N THR A 64 -4.07 -7.64 -12.08
CA THR A 64 -5.34 -7.23 -12.70
C THR A 64 -5.41 -5.73 -12.95
N VAL A 65 -6.03 -5.36 -14.06
CA VAL A 65 -6.49 -4.00 -14.34
C VAL A 65 -8.00 -4.04 -14.44
N THR A 66 -8.69 -3.54 -13.41
CA THR A 66 -10.16 -3.55 -13.35
C THR A 66 -10.69 -2.14 -13.59
N ARG A 67 -11.59 -1.99 -14.57
CA ARG A 67 -12.26 -0.72 -14.86
C ARG A 67 -13.70 -0.74 -14.32
N TYR A 68 -14.07 0.31 -13.60
CA TYR A 68 -15.44 0.60 -13.20
C TYR A 68 -15.86 1.89 -13.89
N CYS A 69 -16.93 1.83 -14.69
CA CYS A 69 -17.45 2.97 -15.45
C CYS A 69 -18.98 2.93 -15.49
N VAL A 70 -19.59 4.05 -15.84
CA VAL A 70 -21.03 4.11 -16.11
C VAL A 70 -21.28 3.57 -17.52
N GLN A 71 -22.25 2.66 -17.65
CA GLN A 71 -22.68 2.11 -18.94
C GLN A 71 -24.20 2.24 -19.05
N GLU A 72 -24.67 2.65 -20.23
CA GLU A 72 -26.09 2.64 -20.56
C GLU A 72 -26.56 1.19 -20.76
N GLU A 73 -27.63 0.81 -20.07
CA GLU A 73 -28.30 -0.48 -20.22
C GLU A 73 -29.79 -0.25 -20.45
N ASN A 74 -30.29 -0.71 -21.61
CA ASN A 74 -31.69 -0.57 -22.00
C ASN A 74 -32.51 -1.76 -21.48
N LEU A 75 -33.35 -1.54 -20.45
CA LEU A 75 -34.21 -2.57 -19.87
C LEU A 75 -35.52 -2.79 -20.65
N ALA A 76 -35.93 -1.81 -21.45
CA ALA A 76 -37.06 -1.88 -22.36
C ALA A 76 -36.84 -0.91 -23.53
N SER A 77 -37.19 -1.32 -24.75
CA SER A 77 -36.93 -0.57 -25.99
C SER A 77 -35.44 -0.29 -26.25
N GLN A 78 -35.12 0.46 -27.29
CA GLN A 78 -33.74 0.85 -27.61
C GLN A 78 -33.66 2.37 -27.69
N VAL A 79 -32.80 2.95 -26.85
CA VAL A 79 -32.30 4.31 -27.00
C VAL A 79 -30.78 4.26 -27.18
N LEU A 80 -30.23 5.33 -27.73
CA LEU A 80 -28.79 5.49 -27.94
C LEU A 80 -28.39 6.90 -27.53
N GLU A 81 -27.97 7.05 -26.28
CA GLU A 81 -27.41 8.32 -25.80
C GLU A 81 -25.92 8.43 -26.21
N GLN A 82 -25.45 9.65 -26.44
CA GLN A 82 -24.04 9.90 -26.64
C GLN A 82 -23.26 9.58 -25.36
N LYS A 83 -22.20 8.79 -25.51
CA LYS A 83 -21.44 8.25 -24.37
C LYS A 83 -20.89 9.34 -23.46
N GLU A 84 -20.52 10.48 -24.02
CA GLU A 84 -20.00 11.65 -23.32
C GLU A 84 -20.99 12.20 -22.29
N ASN A 85 -22.30 11.97 -22.49
CA ASN A 85 -23.37 12.48 -21.62
C ASN A 85 -23.59 11.63 -20.36
N TYR A 86 -23.26 10.32 -20.38
CA TYR A 86 -23.46 9.44 -19.22
C TYR A 86 -22.15 8.87 -18.63
N ASP A 87 -21.11 8.64 -19.43
CA ASP A 87 -19.83 8.07 -18.98
C ASP A 87 -18.91 9.17 -18.40
N LEU A 88 -19.39 9.87 -17.39
CA LEU A 88 -18.69 10.99 -16.73
C LEU A 88 -17.71 10.52 -15.65
N LEU A 89 -17.77 9.25 -15.25
CA LEU A 89 -17.00 8.69 -14.14
C LEU A 89 -16.32 7.39 -14.56
N THR A 90 -15.01 7.30 -14.35
CA THR A 90 -14.27 6.04 -14.49
C THR A 90 -13.28 5.86 -13.34
N VAL A 91 -13.31 4.67 -12.72
CA VAL A 91 -12.26 4.22 -11.79
C VAL A 91 -11.47 3.11 -12.48
N VAL A 92 -10.14 3.19 -12.42
CA VAL A 92 -9.25 2.12 -12.86
C VAL A 92 -8.47 1.63 -11.65
N MET A 93 -8.53 0.34 -11.37
CA MET A 93 -7.83 -0.29 -10.26
C MET A 93 -6.78 -1.24 -10.82
N ILE A 94 -5.52 -0.89 -10.61
CA ILE A 94 -4.34 -1.62 -11.06
C ILE A 94 -3.77 -2.34 -9.84
N CYS A 95 -3.94 -3.65 -9.78
CA CYS A 95 -3.43 -4.48 -8.71
C CYS A 95 -2.16 -5.17 -9.19
N LEU A 96 -1.03 -4.83 -8.59
CA LEU A 96 0.28 -5.37 -8.96
C LEU A 96 0.54 -6.65 -8.17
N GLY A 97 0.98 -7.71 -8.84
CA GLY A 97 1.51 -8.91 -8.19
C GLY A 97 3.01 -9.03 -8.41
N LEU A 98 3.65 -9.89 -7.64
CA LEU A 98 5.01 -10.32 -7.95
C LEU A 98 4.95 -11.18 -9.21
N GLY A 99 5.70 -10.81 -10.25
CA GLY A 99 5.75 -11.57 -11.50
C GLY A 99 6.38 -12.94 -11.25
N HIS A 100 5.57 -13.98 -11.04
CA HIS A 100 6.04 -15.35 -10.93
C HIS A 100 6.28 -15.95 -12.32
N ALA A 101 7.21 -16.90 -12.42
CA ALA A 101 7.40 -17.64 -13.67
C ALA A 101 6.09 -18.35 -14.07
N GLY A 102 5.56 -18.03 -15.25
CA GLY A 102 4.30 -18.56 -15.77
C GLY A 102 3.07 -17.63 -15.64
N ASP A 103 3.23 -16.40 -15.16
CA ASP A 103 2.13 -15.42 -15.14
C ASP A 103 2.02 -14.65 -16.46
N ASP A 104 1.18 -15.15 -17.38
CA ASP A 104 0.93 -14.52 -18.69
C ASP A 104 0.33 -13.10 -18.58
N ASN A 105 -0.28 -12.75 -17.43
CA ASN A 105 -0.91 -11.44 -17.23
C ASN A 105 0.11 -10.36 -16.82
N TYR A 106 1.33 -10.73 -16.43
CA TYR A 106 2.38 -9.79 -16.05
C TYR A 106 3.05 -9.17 -17.30
N ARG A 107 2.31 -8.34 -18.02
CA ARG A 107 2.73 -7.68 -19.27
C ARG A 107 2.29 -6.21 -19.31
N GLY A 108 2.84 -5.45 -20.26
CA GLY A 108 2.44 -4.06 -20.49
C GLY A 108 2.53 -3.20 -19.23
N ILE A 109 1.47 -2.45 -18.92
CA ILE A 109 1.44 -1.53 -17.78
C ILE A 109 1.66 -2.21 -16.42
N LEU A 110 1.25 -3.48 -16.26
CA LEU A 110 1.46 -4.22 -15.01
C LEU A 110 2.93 -4.54 -14.79
N LYS A 111 3.63 -5.00 -15.83
CA LYS A 111 5.07 -5.22 -15.78
C LYS A 111 5.83 -3.90 -15.62
N LEU A 112 5.40 -2.84 -16.32
CA LEU A 112 6.01 -1.52 -16.21
C LEU A 112 5.95 -0.98 -14.77
N LEU A 113 4.75 -0.92 -14.20
CA LEU A 113 4.54 -0.43 -12.84
C LEU A 113 5.13 -1.37 -11.79
N GLY A 114 5.05 -2.69 -12.00
CA GLY A 114 5.68 -3.69 -11.14
C GLY A 114 7.18 -3.50 -11.05
N VAL A 115 7.85 -3.24 -12.18
CA VAL A 115 9.30 -2.97 -12.20
C VAL A 115 9.63 -1.62 -11.59
N LEU A 116 8.92 -0.56 -11.98
CA LEU A 116 9.16 0.80 -11.47
C LEU A 116 9.03 0.86 -9.95
N LEU A 117 7.94 0.30 -9.42
CA LEU A 117 7.57 0.42 -8.01
C LEU A 117 8.13 -0.70 -7.13
N SER A 118 8.82 -1.70 -7.70
CA SER A 118 9.46 -2.77 -6.92
C SER A 118 10.54 -2.23 -6.00
N SER A 119 10.53 -2.65 -4.73
CA SER A 119 11.62 -2.40 -3.79
C SER A 119 12.78 -3.39 -3.94
N GLU A 120 12.56 -4.53 -4.61
CA GLU A 120 13.56 -5.60 -4.76
C GLU A 120 14.50 -5.37 -5.95
N LYS A 121 14.05 -4.62 -6.97
CA LYS A 121 14.85 -4.36 -8.17
C LYS A 121 15.78 -3.18 -7.98
N GLU A 122 17.04 -3.37 -8.31
CA GLU A 122 18.04 -2.31 -8.30
C GLU A 122 17.79 -1.29 -9.40
N ALA A 123 18.25 -0.05 -9.20
CA ALA A 123 18.04 1.03 -10.16
C ALA A 123 18.53 0.67 -11.57
N GLU A 124 19.67 -0.01 -11.68
CA GLU A 124 20.24 -0.41 -12.97
C GLU A 124 19.40 -1.47 -13.69
N GLU A 125 18.85 -2.43 -12.94
CA GLU A 125 17.95 -3.45 -13.48
C GLU A 125 16.64 -2.81 -13.97
N LYS A 126 16.08 -1.86 -13.18
CA LYS A 126 14.89 -1.10 -13.58
C LYS A 126 15.14 -0.34 -14.88
N LYS A 127 16.24 0.41 -14.99
CA LYS A 127 16.60 1.16 -16.20
C LYS A 127 16.66 0.25 -17.42
N LYS A 128 17.35 -0.88 -17.29
CA LYS A 128 17.49 -1.86 -18.37
C LYS A 128 16.13 -2.36 -18.84
N ILE A 129 15.27 -2.78 -17.93
CA ILE A 129 13.92 -3.26 -18.27
C ILE A 129 13.07 -2.15 -18.90
N LEU A 130 13.11 -0.93 -18.37
CA LEU A 130 12.37 0.20 -18.92
C LEU A 130 12.78 0.55 -20.36
N GLN A 131 14.07 0.48 -20.63
CA GLN A 131 14.62 0.77 -21.94
C GLN A 131 14.38 -0.38 -22.93
N GLU A 132 14.71 -1.62 -22.55
CA GLU A 132 14.65 -2.78 -23.45
C GLU A 132 13.23 -3.30 -23.68
N ASP A 133 12.37 -3.31 -22.66
CA ASP A 133 11.03 -3.91 -22.76
C ASP A 133 9.92 -2.90 -23.07
N PHE A 134 10.16 -1.60 -22.85
CA PHE A 134 9.13 -0.55 -22.98
C PHE A 134 9.56 0.65 -23.84
N ASP A 135 10.76 0.61 -24.43
CA ASP A 135 11.33 1.70 -25.24
C ASP A 135 11.31 3.07 -24.52
N ILE A 136 11.36 3.07 -23.19
CA ILE A 136 11.41 4.30 -22.40
C ILE A 136 12.86 4.76 -22.36
N ALA A 137 13.14 5.87 -23.05
CA ALA A 137 14.48 6.43 -23.11
C ALA A 137 14.97 6.86 -21.71
N MET A 138 16.11 6.32 -21.29
CA MET A 138 16.80 6.70 -20.06
C MET A 138 17.46 8.07 -20.22
N THR A 139 16.66 9.13 -20.06
CA THR A 139 17.17 10.50 -19.99
C THR A 139 17.87 10.72 -18.65
N LYS A 140 18.84 11.65 -18.58
CA LYS A 140 19.53 12.00 -17.32
C LYS A 140 18.57 12.32 -16.17
N THR A 141 17.47 13.01 -16.47
CA THR A 141 16.42 13.34 -15.49
C THR A 141 15.75 12.08 -14.97
N MET A 142 15.28 11.20 -15.87
CA MET A 142 14.63 9.96 -15.48
C MET A 142 15.57 9.03 -14.71
N GLU A 143 16.83 8.94 -15.11
CA GLU A 143 17.85 8.20 -14.35
C GLU A 143 18.02 8.74 -12.94
N SER A 144 18.08 10.06 -12.79
CA SER A 144 18.23 10.71 -11.48
C SER A 144 17.02 10.47 -10.58
N GLU A 145 15.80 10.51 -11.13
CA GLU A 145 14.56 10.27 -10.39
C GLU A 145 14.43 8.81 -9.94
N VAL A 146 14.74 7.85 -10.83
CA VAL A 146 14.74 6.42 -10.48
C VAL A 146 15.78 6.12 -9.40
N SER A 147 16.99 6.68 -9.52
CA SER A 147 18.03 6.52 -8.50
C SER A 147 17.65 7.16 -7.16
N ALA A 148 17.07 8.37 -7.18
CA ALA A 148 16.64 9.06 -5.96
C ALA A 148 15.56 8.25 -5.21
N MET A 149 14.57 7.70 -5.94
CA MET A 149 13.54 6.86 -5.37
C MET A 149 14.10 5.56 -4.78
N CYS A 150 15.00 4.87 -5.49
CA CYS A 150 15.63 3.65 -4.97
C CYS A 150 16.45 3.91 -3.69
N ASN A 151 17.20 5.01 -3.64
CA ASN A 151 17.97 5.39 -2.46
C ASN A 151 17.05 5.71 -1.26
N LEU A 152 15.94 6.41 -1.51
CA LEU A 152 14.94 6.68 -0.48
C LEU A 152 14.33 5.37 0.06
N SER A 153 13.94 4.45 -0.82
CA SER A 153 13.38 3.15 -0.43
C SER A 153 14.36 2.34 0.42
N LYS A 154 15.63 2.27 0.04
CA LYS A 154 16.68 1.61 0.84
C LYS A 154 16.82 2.22 2.22
N GLY A 155 16.89 3.56 2.32
CA GLY A 155 16.98 4.24 3.61
C GLY A 155 15.77 4.03 4.52
N VAL A 156 14.56 3.89 3.94
CA VAL A 156 13.34 3.56 4.70
C VAL A 156 13.37 2.11 5.18
N GLU A 157 13.78 1.17 4.32
CA GLU A 157 13.90 -0.25 4.64
C GLU A 157 14.94 -0.51 5.73
N GLU A 158 16.15 0.03 5.58
CA GLU A 158 17.23 -0.07 6.58
C GLU A 158 16.79 0.47 7.95
N ARG A 159 16.12 1.63 7.96
CA ARG A 159 15.56 2.19 9.19
C ARG A 159 14.48 1.29 9.79
N GLY A 160 13.61 0.72 8.96
CA GLY A 160 12.58 -0.23 9.38
C GLY A 160 13.18 -1.48 10.01
N ILE A 161 14.23 -2.04 9.41
CA ILE A 161 14.98 -3.18 9.92
C ILE A 161 15.65 -2.83 11.25
N ALA A 162 16.32 -1.68 11.35
CA ALA A 162 16.98 -1.24 12.58
C ALA A 162 15.99 -1.12 13.75
N ILE A 163 14.86 -0.45 13.54
CA ILE A 163 13.78 -0.33 14.54
C ILE A 163 13.21 -1.71 14.89
N GLY A 164 13.03 -2.58 13.89
CA GLY A 164 12.54 -3.94 14.08
C GLY A 164 13.46 -4.80 14.94
N LEU A 165 14.77 -4.74 14.69
CA LEU A 165 15.79 -5.44 15.46
C LEU A 165 15.87 -4.93 16.90
N GLU A 166 15.88 -3.61 17.09
CA GLU A 166 15.92 -2.98 18.42
C GLU A 166 14.71 -3.41 19.26
N ARG A 167 13.49 -3.25 18.72
CA ARG A 167 12.25 -3.69 19.40
C ARG A 167 12.20 -5.19 19.63
N GLY A 168 12.72 -5.97 18.67
CA GLY A 168 12.78 -7.42 18.78
C GLY A 168 13.71 -7.88 19.91
N MET A 169 14.86 -7.23 20.04
CA MET A 169 15.84 -7.49 21.08
C MET A 169 15.31 -7.10 22.46
N GLU A 170 14.70 -5.92 22.59
CA GLU A 170 14.07 -5.45 23.83
C GLU A 170 12.96 -6.42 24.30
N ARG A 171 12.01 -6.76 23.41
CA ARG A 171 10.96 -7.74 23.71
C ARG A 171 11.51 -9.13 24.04
N GLY A 172 12.56 -9.54 23.34
CA GLY A 172 13.23 -10.82 23.58
C GLY A 172 13.85 -10.89 24.97
N LEU A 173 14.54 -9.81 25.39
CA LEU A 173 15.13 -9.70 26.72
C LEU A 173 14.05 -9.69 27.80
N GLU A 174 12.99 -8.90 27.64
CA GLU A 174 11.86 -8.86 28.57
C GLU A 174 11.20 -10.23 28.73
N THR A 175 10.87 -10.87 27.60
CA THR A 175 10.23 -12.19 27.59
C THR A 175 11.14 -13.25 28.19
N GLY A 176 12.44 -13.20 27.89
CA GLY A 176 13.46 -14.08 28.46
C GLY A 176 13.57 -13.95 29.97
N THR A 177 13.67 -12.71 30.47
CA THR A 177 13.71 -12.40 31.91
C THR A 177 12.44 -12.85 32.62
N LEU A 178 11.26 -12.54 32.08
CA LEU A 178 9.99 -12.95 32.65
C LEU A 178 9.86 -14.48 32.73
N ASN A 179 10.26 -15.19 31.67
CA ASN A 179 10.26 -16.66 31.65
C ASN A 179 11.26 -17.24 32.66
N ALA A 180 12.43 -16.63 32.83
CA ALA A 180 13.40 -17.03 33.84
C ALA A 180 12.83 -16.85 35.26
N ILE A 181 12.19 -15.72 35.55
CA ILE A 181 11.52 -15.47 36.84
C ILE A 181 10.46 -16.55 37.10
N ARG A 182 9.56 -16.81 36.14
CA ARG A 182 8.52 -17.84 36.26
C ARG A 182 9.12 -19.23 36.53
N LYS A 183 10.16 -19.63 35.80
CA LYS A 183 10.84 -20.92 36.01
C LYS A 183 11.44 -21.03 37.41
N LEU A 184 12.07 -19.96 37.93
CA LEU A 184 12.63 -19.97 39.29
C LEU A 184 11.54 -20.09 40.35
N MET A 185 10.41 -19.39 40.17
CA MET A 185 9.24 -19.52 41.04
C MET A 185 8.67 -20.95 41.03
N GLU A 186 8.57 -21.57 39.85
CA GLU A 186 8.02 -22.92 39.70
C GLU A 186 8.93 -24.01 40.27
N THR A 187 10.22 -23.97 39.92
CA THR A 187 11.18 -25.04 40.20
C THR A 187 11.80 -24.95 41.59
N LEU A 188 12.15 -23.73 42.02
CA LEU A 188 12.80 -23.48 43.32
C LEU A 188 11.83 -22.95 44.38
N LYS A 189 10.55 -22.80 44.05
CA LYS A 189 9.50 -22.27 44.95
C LYS A 189 9.83 -20.90 45.54
N LEU A 190 10.61 -20.10 44.82
CA LEU A 190 10.93 -18.73 45.19
C LEU A 190 9.71 -17.83 45.01
N THR A 191 9.62 -16.78 45.83
CA THR A 191 8.72 -15.66 45.56
C THR A 191 9.19 -14.86 44.35
N ALA A 192 8.31 -14.06 43.74
CA ALA A 192 8.68 -13.21 42.59
C ALA A 192 9.83 -12.26 42.92
N GLU A 193 9.83 -11.68 44.13
CA GLU A 193 10.90 -10.80 44.62
C GLU A 193 12.23 -11.53 44.75
N GLN A 194 12.24 -12.73 45.35
CA GLN A 194 13.45 -13.56 45.47
C GLN A 194 13.98 -14.02 44.11
N ALA A 195 13.10 -14.34 43.16
CA ALA A 195 13.49 -14.73 41.81
C ALA A 195 14.10 -13.56 41.03
N MET A 196 13.52 -12.35 41.16
CA MET A 196 14.08 -11.12 40.56
C MET A 196 15.42 -10.75 41.18
N GLU A 197 15.59 -10.91 42.49
CA GLU A 197 16.86 -10.68 43.19
C GLU A 197 17.93 -11.69 42.74
N ALA A 198 17.57 -12.97 42.62
CA ALA A 198 18.48 -14.02 42.15
C ALA A 198 18.95 -13.77 40.71
N LEU A 199 18.07 -13.23 39.86
CA LEU A 199 18.40 -12.82 38.49
C LEU A 199 19.06 -11.44 38.40
N LYS A 200 19.22 -10.74 39.54
CA LYS A 200 19.76 -9.38 39.64
C LYS A 200 19.05 -8.39 38.71
N VAL A 201 17.72 -8.51 38.63
CA VAL A 201 16.90 -7.58 37.86
C VAL A 201 17.04 -6.17 38.46
N PRO A 202 17.35 -5.13 37.66
CA PRO A 202 17.46 -3.76 38.15
C PRO A 202 16.18 -3.30 38.86
N GLU A 203 16.30 -2.54 39.95
CA GLU A 203 15.16 -2.11 40.77
C GLU A 203 14.08 -1.36 39.97
N GLU A 204 14.52 -0.54 39.02
CA GLU A 204 13.67 0.22 38.11
C GLU A 204 12.81 -0.66 37.19
N GLU A 205 13.24 -1.89 36.90
CA GLU A 205 12.48 -2.85 36.10
C GLU A 205 11.63 -3.83 36.95
N LYS A 206 11.88 -3.97 38.25
CA LYS A 206 11.13 -4.92 39.10
C LYS A 206 9.64 -4.63 39.12
N VAL A 207 9.25 -3.35 39.11
CA VAL A 207 7.84 -2.92 39.06
C VAL A 207 7.17 -3.38 37.76
N LYS A 208 7.87 -3.30 36.64
CA LYS A 208 7.38 -3.74 35.32
C LYS A 208 7.11 -5.24 35.32
N TYR A 209 8.09 -6.07 35.71
CA TYR A 209 7.90 -7.53 35.73
C TYR A 209 6.88 -7.97 36.77
N ALA A 210 6.80 -7.32 37.94
CA ALA A 210 5.77 -7.58 38.93
C ALA A 210 4.35 -7.31 38.40
N GLY A 211 4.18 -6.28 37.55
CA GLY A 211 2.93 -6.03 36.82
C GLY A 211 2.59 -7.14 35.82
N MET A 212 3.59 -7.57 35.03
CA MET A 212 3.42 -8.63 34.02
C MET A 212 3.18 -10.04 34.60
N LEU A 213 3.57 -10.27 35.86
CA LEU A 213 3.32 -11.54 36.56
C LEU A 213 1.93 -11.63 37.20
N LYS A 214 1.23 -10.50 37.35
CA LYS A 214 -0.13 -10.43 37.94
C LYS A 214 -1.24 -10.58 36.91
N GLY A 215 -0.94 -10.47 35.62
CA GLY A 215 -1.85 -10.76 34.50
C GLY A 215 -1.64 -12.17 33.97
#